data_AF-A0A1M6ZQ61-F1
#
_entry.id   AF-A0A1M6ZQ61-F1
#
_cell.length_a   1.000
_cell.length_b   1.000
_cell.length_c   1.000
_cell.angle_alpha   90.00
_cell.angle_beta   90.00
_cell.angle_gamma   90.00
#
_symmetry.space_group_name_H-M   'P 1'
#
loop_
_entity.id
_entity.type
_entity.pdbx_description
1 polymer ?
#
loop_
_entity_poly.entity_id
_entity_poly.type
_entity_poly.pdbx_seq_one_letter_code
_entity_poly.pdbx_strand_id
1 'polypeptide(L)'
;MTKKRFRVFAGPNGSGKSSLYDFLVKQKYFTERLGVNADQVYFFDNSELGLTSYQNFAECRNGKITIETDEVPEWFDTYVLKKLENR
;
A
#
# COMPACT_ATOMS: atom_id res chain seq x y z
N MET A 1 -30.04 0.78 -2.80
CA MET A 1 -28.63 0.92 -2.38
C MET A 1 -27.78 1.35 -3.58
N THR A 2 -26.82 2.25 -3.38
CA THR A 2 -25.86 2.65 -4.43
C THR A 2 -24.82 1.55 -4.62
N LYS A 3 -24.62 1.07 -5.85
CA LYS A 3 -23.64 0.04 -6.16
C LYS A 3 -22.23 0.63 -6.09
N LYS A 4 -21.39 0.11 -5.19
CA LYS A 4 -19.97 0.49 -5.10
C LYS A 4 -19.24 0.07 -6.38
N ARG A 5 -18.37 0.94 -6.92
CA ARG A 5 -17.58 0.67 -8.14
C ARG A 5 -16.10 0.60 -7.79
N PHE A 6 -15.44 -0.46 -8.23
CA PHE A 6 -13.99 -0.61 -8.19
C PHE A 6 -13.40 -0.17 -9.53
N ARG A 7 -12.29 0.57 -9.52
CA ARG A 7 -11.61 1.09 -10.72
C ARG A 7 -10.13 0.74 -10.63
N VAL A 8 -9.56 0.25 -11.73
CA VAL A 8 -8.15 -0.14 -11.83
C VAL A 8 -7.50 0.69 -12.94
N PHE A 9 -6.37 1.31 -12.64
CA PHE A 9 -5.53 2.03 -13.60
C PHE A 9 -4.22 1.26 -13.76
N ALA A 10 -4.06 0.55 -14.89
CA ALA A 10 -2.93 -0.35 -15.14
C ALA A 10 -2.20 0.03 -16.45
N GLY A 11 -0.92 -0.34 -16.55
CA GLY A 11 -0.04 0.03 -17.67
C GLY A 11 1.44 0.12 -17.26
N PRO A 12 2.38 0.20 -18.22
CA PRO A 12 3.82 0.23 -17.93
C PRO A 12 4.27 1.50 -17.18
N ASN A 13 5.46 1.47 -16.58
CA ASN A 13 6.02 2.62 -15.88
C ASN A 13 6.20 3.81 -16.83
N GLY A 14 5.82 5.00 -16.37
CA GLY A 14 5.84 6.22 -17.19
C GLY A 14 4.64 6.40 -18.15
N SER A 15 3.68 5.48 -18.21
CA SER A 15 2.52 5.59 -19.12
C SER A 15 1.44 6.61 -18.71
N GLY A 16 1.71 7.47 -17.70
CA GLY A 16 0.80 8.53 -17.26
C GLY A 16 -0.39 8.08 -16.39
N LYS A 17 -0.36 6.87 -15.81
CA LYS A 17 -1.46 6.32 -14.99
C LYS A 17 -1.89 7.25 -13.86
N SER A 18 -0.92 7.70 -13.05
CA SER A 18 -1.18 8.62 -11.93
C SER A 18 -1.68 9.98 -12.42
N SER A 19 -1.12 10.49 -13.52
CA SER A 19 -1.58 11.76 -14.12
C SER A 19 -3.03 11.69 -14.60
N LEU A 20 -3.44 10.58 -15.22
CA LEU A 20 -4.84 10.36 -15.62
C LEU A 20 -5.75 10.22 -14.40
N TYR A 21 -5.32 9.50 -13.37
CA TYR A 21 -6.04 9.38 -12.11
C TYR A 21 -6.31 10.76 -11.49
N ASP A 22 -5.26 11.54 -11.27
CA ASP A 22 -5.33 12.88 -10.65
C ASP A 22 -6.23 13.82 -11.46
N PHE A 23 -6.13 13.78 -12.79
CA PHE A 23 -7.00 14.55 -13.68
C PHE A 23 -8.48 14.18 -13.46
N LEU A 24 -8.83 12.89 -13.46
CA LEU A 24 -10.22 12.45 -13.33
C LEU A 24 -10.81 12.76 -11.95
N VAL A 25 -10.01 12.65 -10.89
CA VAL A 25 -10.39 13.05 -9.52
C VAL A 25 -10.62 14.56 -9.45
N LYS A 26 -9.69 15.36 -10.00
CA LYS A 26 -9.80 16.83 -10.06
C LYS A 26 -11.03 17.30 -10.82
N GLN A 27 -11.38 16.62 -11.92
CA GLN A 27 -12.59 16.88 -12.71
C GLN A 27 -13.86 16.30 -12.09
N LYS A 28 -13.77 15.67 -10.90
CA LYS A 28 -14.91 15.11 -10.15
C LYS A 28 -15.69 14.02 -10.91
N TYR A 29 -15.05 13.28 -11.82
CA TYR A 29 -15.67 12.11 -12.47
C TYR A 29 -15.98 10.99 -11.46
N PHE A 30 -15.22 10.94 -10.37
CA PHE A 30 -15.49 10.11 -9.20
C PHE A 30 -14.87 10.73 -7.96
N THR A 31 -15.40 10.39 -6.79
CA THR A 31 -14.80 10.73 -5.50
C THR A 31 -13.85 9.61 -5.10
N GLU A 32 -12.61 9.94 -4.81
CA GLU A 32 -11.68 9.02 -4.16
C GLU A 32 -12.19 8.74 -2.74
N ARG A 33 -12.51 7.47 -2.46
CA ARG A 33 -12.83 7.00 -1.10
C ARG A 33 -11.68 6.24 -0.47
N LEU A 34 -10.86 5.59 -1.29
CA LEU A 34 -9.68 4.82 -0.91
C LEU A 34 -8.82 4.66 -2.16
N GLY A 35 -7.65 5.31 -2.18
CA GLY A 35 -6.62 5.11 -3.19
C GLY A 35 -5.56 4.14 -2.67
N VAL A 36 -5.21 3.14 -3.47
CA VAL A 36 -4.07 2.24 -3.18
C VAL A 36 -3.09 2.41 -4.32
N ASN A 37 -1.92 2.96 -4.04
CA ASN A 37 -0.81 2.96 -4.98
C ASN A 37 -0.12 1.60 -4.90
N ALA A 38 -0.08 0.85 -5.99
CA ALA A 38 0.59 -0.45 -6.01
C ALA A 38 2.12 -0.35 -5.87
N ASP A 39 2.70 0.82 -6.14
CA ASP A 39 4.14 1.07 -6.05
C ASP A 39 4.59 1.52 -4.65
N GLN A 40 3.64 1.83 -3.74
CA GLN A 40 3.93 2.31 -2.39
C GLN A 40 2.93 1.75 -1.37
N VAL A 41 3.44 0.96 -0.42
CA VAL A 41 2.65 0.30 0.62
C VAL A 41 3.28 0.54 1.98
N TYR A 42 2.46 0.79 2.99
CA TYR A 42 2.88 0.93 4.39
C TYR A 42 2.40 -0.27 5.20
N PHE A 43 3.23 -0.76 6.11
CA PHE A 43 2.92 -1.89 6.98
C PHE A 43 2.69 -1.43 8.41
N PHE A 44 1.55 -1.81 8.97
CA PHE A 44 1.15 -1.47 10.33
C PHE A 44 0.94 -2.74 11.10
N ASP A 45 1.51 -2.82 12.30
CA ASP A 45 1.30 -3.97 13.15
C ASP A 45 0.01 -3.82 13.94
N ASN A 46 -0.79 -4.87 13.93
CA ASN A 46 -2.06 -4.97 14.63
C ASN A 46 -2.19 -6.33 15.34
N SER A 47 -1.09 -7.06 15.56
CA SER A 47 -1.13 -8.35 16.26
C SER A 47 -1.43 -8.21 17.75
N GLU A 48 -1.12 -7.07 18.36
CA GLU A 48 -1.40 -6.79 19.77
C GLU A 48 -2.49 -5.72 19.95
N LEU A 49 -3.34 -5.87 20.97
CA LEU A 49 -4.32 -4.87 21.40
C LEU A 49 -3.64 -3.86 22.32
N GLY A 50 -3.41 -2.62 21.87
CA GLY A 50 -2.75 -1.60 22.70
C GLY A 50 -2.35 -0.32 21.95
N LEU A 51 -1.73 0.62 22.67
CA LEU A 51 -1.33 1.95 22.15
C LEU A 51 -0.26 1.92 21.05
N THR A 52 0.40 0.78 20.83
CA THR A 52 1.40 0.55 19.76
C THR A 52 0.79 -0.05 18.49
N SER A 53 -0.45 -0.55 18.56
CA SER A 53 -1.23 -0.85 17.35
C SER A 53 -1.35 0.44 16.54
N TYR A 54 -1.18 0.37 15.22
CA TYR A 54 -1.11 1.51 14.29
C TYR A 54 0.25 2.22 14.14
N GLN A 55 1.34 1.76 14.75
CA GLN A 55 2.66 2.26 14.34
C GLN A 55 3.06 1.63 13.00
N ASN A 56 3.43 2.49 12.03
CA ASN A 56 4.05 2.03 10.78
C ASN A 56 5.45 1.51 11.10
N PHE A 57 5.72 0.26 10.73
CA PHE A 57 7.01 -0.39 10.98
C PHE A 57 7.82 -0.66 9.70
N ALA A 58 7.20 -0.57 8.51
CA ALA A 58 7.90 -0.77 7.25
C ALA A 58 7.17 -0.10 6.07
N GLU A 59 7.94 0.24 5.03
CA GLU A 59 7.44 0.73 3.75
C GLU A 59 7.94 -0.17 2.61
N CYS A 60 7.08 -0.52 1.67
CA CYS A 60 7.49 -1.04 0.37
C CYS A 60 7.33 0.06 -0.68
N ARG A 61 8.41 0.42 -1.36
CA ARG A 61 8.39 1.37 -2.46
C ARG A 61 9.19 0.85 -3.65
N ASN A 62 8.60 0.87 -4.85
CA ASN A 62 9.21 0.36 -6.08
C ASN A 62 9.74 -1.08 -5.93
N GLY A 63 9.02 -1.93 -5.19
CA GLY A 63 9.40 -3.33 -4.93
C GLY A 63 10.52 -3.51 -3.89
N LYS A 64 11.03 -2.44 -3.28
CA LYS A 64 12.00 -2.50 -2.18
C LYS A 64 11.29 -2.28 -0.85
N ILE A 65 11.51 -3.18 0.10
CA ILE A 65 11.02 -3.03 1.49
C ILE A 65 12.12 -2.34 2.33
N THR A 66 11.73 -1.33 3.10
CA THR A 66 12.53 -0.65 4.12
C THR A 66 11.85 -0.82 5.47
N ILE A 67 12.61 -1.21 6.49
CA ILE A 67 12.14 -1.30 7.87
C ILE A 67 12.40 0.06 8.54
N GLU A 68 11.38 0.61 9.19
CA GLU A 68 11.40 1.96 9.79
C GLU A 68 11.53 1.92 11.33
N THR A 69 11.62 0.72 11.91
CA THR A 69 11.70 0.48 13.36
C THR A 69 12.79 -0.56 13.68
N ASP A 70 13.31 -0.52 14.92
CA ASP A 70 14.30 -1.52 15.37
C ASP A 70 13.67 -2.90 15.62
N GLU A 71 12.36 -2.93 15.90
CA GLU A 71 11.59 -4.15 16.13
C GLU A 71 10.72 -4.48 14.92
N VAL A 72 10.83 -5.71 14.43
CA VAL A 72 10.03 -6.24 13.31
C VAL A 72 9.05 -7.29 13.84
N PRO A 73 7.75 -7.21 13.53
CA PRO A 73 6.78 -8.21 13.95
C PRO A 73 7.10 -9.62 13.42
N GLU A 74 7.00 -10.65 14.28
CA GLU A 74 7.35 -12.03 13.94
C GLU A 74 6.59 -12.57 12.72
N TRP A 75 5.31 -12.19 12.59
CA TRP A 75 4.49 -12.59 11.45
C TRP A 75 5.03 -12.01 10.14
N PHE A 76 5.56 -10.79 10.17
CA PHE A 76 6.08 -10.11 8.98
C PHE A 76 7.39 -10.75 8.52
N ASP A 77 8.29 -11.05 9.46
CA ASP A 77 9.51 -11.81 9.18
C ASP A 77 9.17 -13.17 8.55
N THR A 78 8.27 -13.93 9.18
CA THR A 78 7.93 -15.30 8.77
C THR A 78 7.22 -15.37 7.42
N TYR A 79 6.21 -14.54 7.22
CA TYR A 79 5.32 -14.67 6.06
C TYR A 79 5.71 -13.75 4.89
N VAL A 80 6.54 -12.74 5.12
CA VAL A 80 6.96 -11.77 4.08
C VAL A 80 8.45 -11.88 3.82
N LEU A 81 9.31 -11.50 4.78
CA LEU A 81 10.76 -11.37 4.54
C LEU A 81 11.41 -12.70 4.14
N LYS A 82 11.20 -13.77 4.93
CA LYS A 82 11.74 -15.11 4.62
C LYS A 82 11.27 -15.66 3.27
N LYS A 83 10.09 -15.26 2.78
CA LYS A 83 9.59 -15.70 1.47
C LYS A 83 10.22 -14.94 0.31
N LEU A 84 10.74 -13.73 0.56
CA LEU A 84 11.44 -12.93 -0.44
C LEU A 84 12.90 -13.36 -0.58
N GLU A 85 13.54 -13.79 0.51
CA GLU A 85 14.92 -14.32 0.48
C GLU A 85 15.03 -15.68 -0.23
N ASN A 86 13.96 -16.46 -0.24
CA ASN A 86 13.89 -17.76 -0.91
C ASN A 86 13.45 -17.67 -2.39
N ARG A 87 13.54 -16.49 -3.01
CA ARG A 87 13.27 -16.26 -4.44
C ARG A 87 14.54 -15.81 -5.15
#